data_AF-A0A7S0H9T2-F1
#
_entry.id   AF-A0A7S0H9T2-F1
#
_cell.length_a   1.000
_cell.length_b   1.000
_cell.length_c   1.000
_cell.angle_alpha   90.00
_cell.angle_beta   90.00
_cell.angle_gamma   90.00
#
_symmetry.space_group_name_H-M   'P 1'
#
loop_
_entity.id
_entity.type
_entity.pdbx_description
1 polymer ?
#
loop_
_entity_poly.entity_id
_entity_poly.type
_entity_poly.pdbx_seq_one_letter_code
_entity_poly.pdbx_strand_id
1 'polypeptide(L)'
;LAGLLRLGNVRFCEAADDDESHNEGSELDGGESRAELAEVARLWQLHPLTLGRGLTERGMNTRRGSSYSIPLNPTTAAFGRDALAKMVYERLFRWLLAVQNERLAPPEGEAPTTSIG
;
A
#
# COMPACT_ATOMS: atom_id res chain seq x y z
N LEU A 1 4.96 -2.68 11.22
CA LEU A 1 6.15 -1.91 10.78
C LEU A 1 7.09 -2.72 9.88
N ALA A 2 7.50 -3.94 10.25
CA ALA A 2 8.36 -4.78 9.40
C ALA A 2 7.83 -4.96 7.96
N GLY A 3 6.52 -5.16 7.78
CA GLY A 3 5.91 -5.24 6.44
C GLY A 3 6.01 -3.93 5.64
N LEU A 4 6.08 -2.77 6.30
CA LEU A 4 6.25 -1.48 5.62
C LEU A 4 7.67 -1.31 5.07
N LEU A 5 8.68 -1.70 5.86
CA LEU A 5 10.07 -1.71 5.43
C LEU A 5 10.25 -2.66 4.24
N ARG A 6 9.64 -3.85 4.36
CA ARG A 6 9.70 -4.87 3.33
C ARG A 6 9.04 -4.46 2.03
N LEU A 7 7.91 -3.76 2.13
CA LEU A 7 7.25 -3.18 0.96
C LEU A 7 8.18 -2.22 0.21
N GLY A 8 8.99 -1.42 0.91
CA GLY A 8 9.97 -0.52 0.27
C GLY A 8 11.09 -1.22 -0.51
N ASN A 9 11.37 -2.50 -0.23
CA ASN A 9 12.38 -3.28 -0.94
C ASN A 9 11.86 -3.87 -2.27
N VAL A 10 10.55 -3.88 -2.49
CA VAL A 10 9.93 -4.46 -3.68
C VAL A 10 10.25 -3.61 -4.91
N ARG A 11 10.92 -4.17 -5.92
CA ARG A 11 11.24 -3.46 -7.16
C ARG A 11 10.36 -3.93 -8.31
N PHE A 12 10.23 -3.07 -9.32
CA PHE A 12 9.39 -3.28 -10.49
C PHE A 12 10.23 -3.12 -11.75
N CYS A 13 10.01 -3.99 -12.74
CA CYS A 13 10.59 -3.93 -14.08
C CYS A 13 9.47 -3.89 -15.12
N GLU A 14 9.82 -3.53 -16.36
CA GLU A 14 8.91 -3.66 -17.50
C GLU A 14 8.64 -5.15 -17.79
N ALA A 15 7.40 -5.47 -18.17
CA ALA A 15 7.02 -6.82 -18.59
C ALA A 15 7.67 -7.12 -19.96
N ALA A 16 8.30 -8.29 -20.06
CA ALA A 16 9.00 -8.73 -21.27
C ALA A 16 8.06 -9.52 -22.21
N ASP A 17 6.90 -8.94 -22.57
CA ASP A 17 6.00 -9.56 -23.55
C ASP A 17 6.17 -8.91 -24.94
N ASP A 18 6.64 -9.71 -25.92
CA ASP A 18 6.99 -9.35 -27.30
C ASP A 18 5.82 -8.87 -28.21
N ASP A 19 4.65 -8.51 -27.66
CA ASP A 19 3.47 -8.13 -28.46
C ASP A 19 3.30 -6.59 -28.46
N GLU A 20 3.74 -5.96 -29.56
CA GLU A 20 3.84 -4.50 -29.83
C GLU A 20 2.54 -3.69 -29.71
N SER A 21 1.44 -4.26 -29.21
CA SER A 21 0.13 -3.60 -29.18
C SER A 21 -0.28 -3.03 -27.82
N HIS A 22 0.23 -3.52 -26.67
CA HIS A 22 -0.23 -3.07 -25.33
C HIS A 22 0.78 -3.37 -24.20
N ASN A 23 2.08 -3.18 -24.42
CA ASN A 23 3.13 -3.66 -23.51
C ASN A 23 3.69 -2.60 -22.51
N GLU A 24 2.83 -1.87 -21.81
CA GLU A 24 3.25 -0.99 -20.69
C GLU A 24 3.07 -1.65 -19.31
N GLY A 25 3.10 -2.98 -19.27
CA GLY A 25 2.93 -3.74 -18.04
C GLY A 25 4.16 -3.69 -17.14
N SER A 26 3.92 -3.73 -15.82
CA SER A 26 4.97 -3.88 -14.83
C SER A 26 4.95 -5.27 -14.21
N GLU A 27 6.13 -5.85 -14.09
CA GLU A 27 6.37 -7.05 -13.31
C GLU A 27 7.28 -6.77 -12.10
N LEU A 28 7.31 -7.72 -11.16
CA LEU A 28 8.23 -7.68 -10.03
C LEU A 28 9.64 -8.03 -10.50
N ASP A 29 10.59 -7.12 -10.22
CA ASP A 29 11.99 -7.25 -10.63
C ASP A 29 12.67 -8.35 -9.81
N GLY A 30 12.78 -9.54 -10.40
CA GLY A 30 13.47 -10.69 -9.85
C GLY A 30 12.72 -11.50 -8.77
N GLY A 31 13.33 -12.63 -8.41
CA GLY A 31 12.80 -13.54 -7.38
C GLY A 31 12.81 -12.94 -5.97
N GLU A 32 13.75 -12.04 -5.68
CA GLU A 32 13.86 -11.36 -4.39
C GLU A 32 12.65 -10.45 -4.14
N SER A 33 12.26 -9.61 -5.10
CA SER A 33 11.08 -8.74 -4.97
C SER A 33 9.79 -9.53 -4.73
N ARG A 34 9.66 -10.70 -5.38
CA ARG A 34 8.52 -11.63 -5.17
C ARG A 34 8.53 -12.22 -3.76
N ALA A 35 9.69 -12.60 -3.23
CA ALA A 35 9.83 -13.09 -1.86
C ALA A 35 9.52 -12.00 -0.82
N GLU A 36 10.01 -10.78 -1.05
CA GLU A 36 9.72 -9.63 -0.19
C GLU A 36 8.23 -9.33 -0.15
N LEU A 37 7.57 -9.35 -1.31
CA LEU A 37 6.12 -9.15 -1.41
C LEU A 37 5.32 -10.26 -0.70
N ALA A 38 5.77 -11.52 -0.80
CA ALA A 38 5.14 -12.64 -0.10
C ALA A 38 5.23 -12.49 1.42
N GLU A 39 6.37 -12.01 1.94
CA GLU A 39 6.51 -11.71 3.36
C GLU A 39 5.67 -10.52 3.80
N VAL A 40 5.56 -9.46 2.98
CA VAL A 40 4.62 -8.35 3.24
C VAL A 40 3.19 -8.90 3.37
N ALA A 41 2.77 -9.72 2.40
CA ALA A 41 1.44 -10.32 2.38
C ALA A 41 1.21 -11.18 3.63
N ARG A 42 2.19 -11.98 4.04
CA ARG A 42 2.12 -12.79 5.27
C ARG A 42 2.00 -11.92 6.53
N LEU A 43 2.78 -10.85 6.63
CA LEU A 43 2.76 -9.94 7.79
C LEU A 43 1.47 -9.14 7.88
N TRP A 44 0.84 -8.82 6.75
CA TRP A 44 -0.42 -8.09 6.68
C TRP A 44 -1.64 -9.02 6.59
N GLN A 45 -1.43 -10.34 6.63
CA GLN A 45 -2.47 -11.37 6.48
C GLN A 45 -3.30 -11.21 5.20
N LEU A 46 -2.64 -10.83 4.12
CA LEU A 46 -3.22 -10.66 2.79
C LEU A 46 -2.76 -11.79 1.86
N HIS A 47 -3.52 -12.02 0.80
CA HIS A 47 -3.12 -12.96 -0.24
C HIS A 47 -2.06 -12.33 -1.14
N PRO A 48 -0.90 -12.99 -1.40
CA PRO A 48 0.21 -12.40 -2.15
C PRO A 48 -0.17 -12.02 -3.58
N LEU A 49 -1.03 -12.81 -4.25
CA LEU A 49 -1.52 -12.46 -5.59
C LEU A 49 -2.38 -11.18 -5.58
N THR A 50 -3.19 -10.96 -4.54
CA THR A 50 -4.03 -9.77 -4.44
C THR A 50 -3.18 -8.53 -4.21
N LEU A 51 -2.13 -8.65 -3.39
CA LEU A 51 -1.20 -7.55 -3.16
C LEU A 51 -0.37 -7.24 -4.41
N GLY A 52 0.11 -8.27 -5.11
CA GLY A 52 0.85 -8.11 -6.38
C GLY A 52 0.00 -7.42 -7.43
N ARG A 53 -1.19 -7.96 -7.70
CA ARG A 53 -2.13 -7.34 -8.65
C ARG A 53 -2.53 -5.93 -8.26
N GLY A 54 -2.71 -5.65 -6.96
CA GLY A 54 -3.02 -4.29 -6.50
C GLY A 54 -1.90 -3.27 -6.72
N LEU A 55 -0.65 -3.73 -6.91
CA LEU A 55 0.51 -2.88 -7.19
C LEU A 55 0.80 -2.76 -8.70
N THR A 56 0.56 -3.83 -9.45
CA THR A 56 0.85 -3.89 -10.90
C THR A 56 -0.35 -3.57 -11.79
N GLU A 57 -1.57 -3.67 -11.28
CA GLU A 57 -2.81 -3.42 -12.03
C GLU A 57 -3.66 -2.36 -11.35
N ARG A 58 -4.29 -1.49 -12.16
CA ARG A 58 -5.35 -0.61 -11.72
C ARG A 58 -6.71 -1.19 -12.11
N GLY A 59 -7.49 -1.58 -11.12
CA GLY A 59 -8.89 -1.97 -11.32
C GLY A 59 -9.75 -0.76 -11.70
N MET A 60 -10.30 -0.76 -12.91
CA MET A 60 -11.24 0.27 -13.37
C MET A 60 -12.62 -0.36 -13.55
N ASN A 61 -13.58 0.13 -12.76
CA ASN A 61 -14.97 -0.27 -12.85
C ASN A 61 -15.70 0.69 -13.80
N THR A 62 -16.22 0.18 -14.92
CA THR A 62 -17.06 1.01 -15.79
C THR A 62 -18.48 1.09 -15.26
N ARG A 63 -19.19 2.16 -15.64
CA ARG A 63 -20.58 2.47 -15.26
C ARG A 63 -21.59 1.38 -15.68
N ARG A 64 -21.19 0.44 -16.54
CA ARG A 64 -22.00 -0.72 -16.97
C ARG A 64 -21.69 -2.03 -16.22
N GLY A 65 -20.86 -2.00 -15.19
CA GLY A 65 -20.62 -3.17 -14.34
C GLY A 65 -19.52 -4.13 -14.80
N SER A 66 -18.81 -3.84 -15.90
CA SER A 66 -17.57 -4.57 -16.20
C SER A 66 -16.38 -3.94 -15.46
N SER A 67 -15.61 -4.80 -14.79
CA SER A 67 -14.32 -4.45 -14.18
C SER A 67 -13.21 -4.89 -15.12
N TYR A 68 -12.38 -3.96 -15.58
CA TYR A 68 -11.17 -4.29 -16.31
C TYR A 68 -9.95 -3.84 -15.51
N SER A 69 -8.86 -4.59 -15.62
CA SER A 69 -7.61 -4.30 -14.94
C SER A 69 -6.65 -3.76 -15.99
N ILE A 70 -6.19 -2.53 -15.79
CA ILE A 70 -5.21 -1.90 -16.69
C ILE A 70 -3.83 -2.15 -16.06
N PRO A 71 -2.90 -2.80 -16.78
CA PRO A 71 -1.54 -2.96 -16.28
C PRO A 71 -0.88 -1.57 -16.16
N LEU A 72 -0.12 -1.38 -15.09
CA LEU A 72 0.56 -0.12 -14.78
C LEU A 72 2.03 -0.19 -15.18
N ASN A 73 2.56 0.92 -15.67
CA ASN A 73 3.99 1.08 -15.95
C ASN A 73 4.79 0.95 -14.65
N PRO A 74 6.04 0.46 -14.68
CA PRO A 74 6.82 0.20 -13.46
C PRO A 74 7.04 1.46 -12.62
N THR A 75 7.20 2.62 -13.25
CA THR A 75 7.29 3.91 -12.55
C THR A 75 6.02 4.21 -11.76
N THR A 76 4.85 4.02 -12.36
CA THR A 76 3.55 4.25 -11.69
C THR A 76 3.29 3.21 -10.60
N ALA A 77 3.67 1.95 -10.82
CA ALA A 77 3.61 0.89 -9.81
C ALA A 77 4.49 1.22 -8.60
N ALA A 78 5.71 1.72 -8.82
CA ALA A 78 6.60 2.18 -7.75
C ALA A 78 6.02 3.37 -6.98
N PHE A 79 5.43 4.35 -7.67
CA PHE A 79 4.69 5.44 -7.02
C PHE A 79 3.50 4.93 -6.20
N GLY A 80 2.76 3.94 -6.71
CA GLY A 80 1.64 3.30 -6.02
C GLY A 80 2.08 2.58 -4.73
N ARG A 81 3.19 1.85 -4.79
CA ARG A 81 3.84 1.22 -3.62
C ARG A 81 4.22 2.26 -2.56
N ASP A 82 4.84 3.36 -2.96
CA ASP A 82 5.28 4.41 -2.03
C ASP A 82 4.08 5.16 -1.41
N ALA A 83 3.04 5.42 -2.21
CA ALA A 83 1.80 5.99 -1.73
C ALA A 83 1.12 5.06 -0.72
N LEU A 84 1.05 3.75 -1.02
CA LEU A 84 0.52 2.74 -0.10
C LEU A 84 1.30 2.72 1.21
N ALA A 85 2.64 2.74 1.15
CA ALA A 85 3.48 2.78 2.33
C ALA A 85 3.21 4.05 3.19
N LYS A 86 3.10 5.21 2.55
CA LYS A 86 2.75 6.48 3.24
C LYS A 86 1.38 6.41 3.89
N MET A 87 0.36 5.92 3.18
CA MET A 87 -1.00 5.78 3.70
C MET A 87 -1.07 4.84 4.91
N VAL A 88 -0.40 3.68 4.84
CA VAL A 88 -0.37 2.72 5.94
C VAL A 88 0.33 3.32 7.16
N TYR A 89 1.46 4.00 6.96
CA TYR A 89 2.16 4.68 8.06
C TYR A 89 1.29 5.77 8.69
N GLU A 90 0.69 6.64 7.87
CA GLU A 90 -0.18 7.71 8.34
C GLU A 90 -1.34 7.16 9.17
N ARG A 91 -2.01 6.11 8.68
CA ARG A 91 -3.12 5.49 9.40
C ARG A 91 -2.68 4.86 10.72
N LEU A 92 -1.53 4.18 10.73
CA LEU A 92 -0.96 3.58 11.94
C LEU A 92 -0.60 4.65 12.98
N PHE A 93 0.05 5.73 12.56
CA PHE A 93 0.47 6.81 13.44
C PHE A 93 -0.75 7.56 14.00
N ARG A 94 -1.75 7.86 13.16
CA ARG A 94 -3.01 8.46 13.62
C ARG A 94 -3.73 7.57 14.64
N TRP A 95 -3.79 6.28 14.40
CA TRP A 95 -4.36 5.33 15.36
C TRP A 95 -3.57 5.33 16.68
N LEU A 96 -2.24 5.28 16.60
CA LEU A 96 -1.38 5.32 17.78
C LEU A 96 -1.61 6.59 18.60
N LEU A 97 -1.65 7.76 17.95
CA LEU A 97 -1.93 9.03 18.62
C LEU A 97 -3.32 9.06 19.26
N ALA A 98 -4.34 8.53 18.59
CA ALA A 98 -5.68 8.43 19.14
C ALA A 98 -5.70 7.58 20.43
N VAL A 99 -5.05 6.41 20.40
CA VAL A 99 -4.93 5.54 21.57
C VAL A 99 -4.15 6.24 22.70
N GLN A 100 -3.07 6.96 22.40
CA GLN A 100 -2.34 7.71 23.42
C GLN A 100 -3.22 8.79 24.06
N ASN A 101 -3.95 9.55 23.24
CA ASN A 101 -4.83 10.61 23.71
C ASN A 101 -5.99 10.06 24.56
N GLU A 102 -6.54 8.89 24.22
CA GLU A 102 -7.55 8.21 25.04
C GLU A 102 -6.99 7.78 26.41
N ARG A 103 -5.73 7.36 26.49
CA ARG A 103 -5.10 6.95 27.75
C ARG A 103 -4.68 8.12 28.62
N LEU A 104 -4.41 9.28 28.02
CA LEU A 104 -4.03 10.51 28.70
C LEU A 104 -5.23 11.41 29.01
N ALA A 105 -6.42 11.08 28.47
CA ALA A 105 -7.63 11.84 28.73
C ALA A 105 -7.94 11.82 30.24
N PRO A 106 -8.10 13.00 30.87
CA PRO A 106 -8.52 13.06 32.26
C PRO A 106 -9.90 12.39 32.41
N PRO A 107 -10.17 11.74 33.55
CA PRO A 107 -11.48 11.16 33.81
C PRO A 107 -12.55 12.25 33.66
N GLU A 108 -13.63 11.95 32.95
CA GLU A 108 -14.73 12.89 32.70
C GLU A 108 -15.22 13.48 34.03
N GLY A 109 -14.92 14.76 34.26
CA GLY A 109 -15.31 15.41 35.51
C GLY A 109 -14.61 16.72 35.86
N GLU A 110 -13.48 17.08 35.25
CA GLU A 110 -12.77 18.31 35.64
C GLU A 110 -12.42 19.18 34.45
N ALA A 111 -13.30 20.14 34.14
CA ALA A 111 -12.86 21.34 33.44
C ALA A 111 -11.95 22.13 34.37
N PRO A 112 -10.80 22.59 33.88
CA PRO A 112 -10.78 24.00 33.54
C PRO A 112 -10.25 24.26 32.14
N THR A 113 -11.05 25.05 31.43
CA THR A 113 -10.62 25.95 30.36
C THR A 113 -9.34 26.69 30.74
N THR A 114 -8.20 26.27 30.20
CA THR A 114 -7.10 27.12 29.68
C THR A 114 -6.12 26.18 28.99
N SER A 115 -6.29 25.96 27.69
CA SER A 115 -5.21 25.40 26.87
C SER A 115 -4.21 26.51 26.58
N ILE A 116 -3.01 26.45 27.17
CA ILE A 116 -1.88 27.25 26.72
C ILE A 116 -1.28 26.49 25.53
N GLY A 117 -1.62 26.95 24.33
CA GLY A 117 -0.99 26.60 23.07
C GLY A 117 -0.32 27.82 22.47
#